data_AF-A0A2K3K0J4-F1
#
_entry.id   AF-A0A2K3K0J4-F1
#
_cell.length_a   1.000
_cell.length_b   1.000
_cell.length_c   1.000
_cell.angle_alpha   90.00
_cell.angle_beta   90.00
_cell.angle_gamma   90.00
#
_symmetry.space_group_name_H-M   'P 1'
#
loop_
_entity.id
_entity.type
_entity.pdbx_description
1 polymer ?
#
loop_
_entity_poly.entity_id
_entity_poly.type
_entity_poly.pdbx_seq_one_letter_code
_entity_poly.pdbx_strand_id
1 'polypeptide(L)'
;MDVPEHKQVKMVAIRLKSTAAVWWDRLVVQRKRQKKNPIRTWRKMKQLMLERFLPEDYEQILYKMYIECVQGKRLVTEYTAEFLRFSEHTELGESQNQKVARYIRGLKGSLQEKMSLQTVWTVAEASNLALKAELMEKSPRNFSSFRNNGKGHRSNVCPSRRVAAVVGERDDDDDETEQLDEDEYA
;
A
#
# COMPACT_ATOMS: atom_id res chain seq x y z
N MET A 1 -19.31 11.07 35.23
CA MET A 1 -18.76 11.47 36.56
C MET A 1 -17.28 11.74 36.38
N ASP A 2 -16.82 12.96 36.68
CA ASP A 2 -15.38 13.24 36.68
C ASP A 2 -14.71 12.74 37.96
N VAL A 3 -13.57 12.05 37.78
CA VAL A 3 -12.72 11.65 38.90
C VAL A 3 -11.96 12.88 39.40
N PRO A 4 -12.00 13.24 40.69
CA PRO A 4 -11.25 14.37 41.22
C PRO A 4 -9.76 14.28 40.87
N GLU A 5 -9.19 15.38 40.37
CA GLU A 5 -7.82 15.52 39.84
C GLU A 5 -6.74 14.83 40.72
N HIS A 6 -6.82 15.01 42.04
CA HIS A 6 -5.89 14.42 43.01
C HIS A 6 -6.01 12.88 43.18
N LYS A 7 -7.15 12.29 42.78
CA LYS A 7 -7.36 10.84 42.73
C LYS A 7 -6.86 10.27 41.41
N GLN A 8 -6.99 10.98 40.30
CA GLN A 8 -6.50 10.56 38.98
C GLN A 8 -5.01 10.20 39.02
N VAL A 9 -4.17 11.07 39.60
CA VAL A 9 -2.71 10.83 39.72
C VAL A 9 -2.42 9.52 40.48
N LYS A 10 -3.12 9.25 41.58
CA LYS A 10 -2.97 8.00 42.34
C LYS A 10 -3.42 6.78 41.54
N MET A 11 -4.55 6.90 40.85
CA MET A 11 -5.12 5.82 40.02
C MET A 11 -4.25 5.47 38.81
N VAL A 12 -3.58 6.46 38.18
CA VAL A 12 -2.63 6.19 37.10
C VAL A 12 -1.33 5.64 37.65
N ALA A 13 -0.83 6.14 38.79
CA ALA A 13 0.39 5.63 39.41
C ALA A 13 0.34 4.12 39.68
N ILE A 14 -0.77 3.60 40.24
CA ILE A 14 -0.96 2.15 40.47
C ILE A 14 -1.14 1.32 39.20
N ARG A 15 -1.31 1.96 38.03
CA ARG A 15 -1.42 1.30 36.72
C ARG A 15 -0.10 1.28 35.95
N LEU A 16 0.92 2.01 36.42
CA LEU A 16 2.26 1.97 35.83
C LEU A 16 2.88 0.58 36.03
N LYS A 17 3.67 0.13 35.04
CA LYS A 17 4.34 -1.18 35.06
C LYS A 17 5.84 -1.02 34.80
N SER A 18 6.62 -1.99 35.27
CA SER A 18 8.05 -2.12 34.99
C SER A 18 8.81 -0.81 35.21
N THR A 19 9.63 -0.38 34.26
CA THR A 19 10.44 0.86 34.30
C THR A 19 9.65 2.12 34.64
N ALA A 20 8.37 2.21 34.22
CA ALA A 20 7.54 3.38 34.50
C ALA A 20 7.15 3.52 35.97
N ALA A 21 6.86 2.39 36.65
CA ALA A 21 6.56 2.39 38.08
C ALA A 21 7.79 2.83 38.90
N VAL A 22 8.95 2.21 38.64
CA VAL A 22 10.22 2.52 39.32
C VAL A 22 10.64 3.99 39.13
N TRP A 23 10.47 4.52 37.92
CA TRP A 23 10.71 5.95 37.66
C TRP A 23 9.78 6.85 38.48
N TRP A 24 8.49 6.53 38.55
CA TRP A 24 7.51 7.34 39.28
C TRP A 24 7.80 7.39 40.78
N ASP A 25 8.11 6.25 41.40
CA ASP A 25 8.44 6.20 42.83
C ASP A 25 9.71 6.99 43.14
N ARG A 26 10.76 6.85 42.31
CA ARG A 26 11.98 7.66 42.40
C ARG A 26 11.67 9.16 42.26
N LEU A 27 10.83 9.54 41.30
CA LEU A 27 10.42 10.93 41.08
C LEU A 27 9.69 11.51 42.30
N VAL A 28 8.77 10.77 42.91
CA VAL A 28 8.05 11.18 44.12
C VAL A 28 9.00 11.37 45.31
N VAL A 29 9.94 10.43 45.54
CA VAL A 29 10.94 10.54 46.61
C VAL A 29 11.89 11.72 46.38
N GLN A 30 12.40 11.90 45.16
CA GLN A 30 13.29 13.00 44.81
C GLN A 30 12.62 14.36 44.98
N ARG A 31 11.35 14.48 44.59
CA ARG A 31 10.56 15.72 44.73
C ARG A 31 10.33 16.11 46.20
N LYS A 32 10.06 15.12 47.07
CA LYS A 32 9.99 15.30 48.53
C LYS A 32 11.32 15.79 49.10
N ARG A 33 12.45 15.16 48.73
CA ARG A 33 13.80 15.57 49.17
C ARG A 33 14.14 17.01 48.74
N GLN A 34 13.73 17.42 47.55
CA GLN A 34 13.89 18.78 47.02
C GLN A 34 12.90 19.81 47.61
N LYS A 35 12.10 19.45 48.63
CA LYS A 35 11.03 20.28 49.22
C LYS A 35 10.02 20.83 48.19
N LYS A 36 9.88 20.17 47.03
CA LYS A 36 8.97 20.57 45.95
C LYS A 36 7.56 20.04 46.17
N ASN A 37 6.56 20.82 45.78
CA ASN A 37 5.15 20.44 45.86
C ASN A 37 4.86 19.10 45.13
N PRO A 38 4.06 18.18 45.72
CA PRO A 38 3.66 16.93 45.06
C PRO A 38 2.96 17.16 43.72
N ILE A 39 3.05 16.17 42.83
CA ILE A 39 2.27 16.17 41.58
C ILE A 39 0.81 15.89 41.97
N ARG A 40 -0.05 16.91 41.87
CA ARG A 40 -1.48 16.82 42.19
C ARG A 40 -2.40 16.75 40.96
N THR A 41 -1.85 17.00 39.77
CA THR A 41 -2.60 17.06 38.52
C THR A 41 -2.19 15.98 37.53
N TRP A 42 -3.18 15.36 36.89
CA TRP A 42 -2.97 14.42 35.79
C TRP A 42 -2.24 15.11 34.64
N ARG A 43 -2.60 16.34 34.31
CA ARG A 43 -1.91 17.15 33.28
C ARG A 43 -0.40 17.22 33.52
N LYS A 44 0.05 17.45 34.77
CA LYS A 44 1.49 17.52 35.06
C LYS A 44 2.17 16.15 35.14
N MET A 45 1.44 15.11 35.56
CA MET A 45 1.92 13.72 35.45
C MET A 45 2.13 13.31 33.99
N LYS A 46 1.14 13.54 33.12
CA LYS A 46 1.21 13.28 31.67
C LYS A 46 2.40 14.00 31.03
N GLN A 47 2.58 15.31 31.31
CA GLN A 47 3.74 16.05 30.79
C GLN A 47 5.08 15.40 31.16
N LEU A 48 5.27 15.05 32.43
CA LEU A 48 6.52 14.44 32.92
C LEU A 48 6.72 13.01 32.39
N MET A 49 5.64 12.30 32.03
CA MET A 49 5.72 11.01 31.36
C MET A 49 6.13 11.16 29.89
N LEU A 50 5.55 12.13 29.17
CA LEU A 50 5.94 12.42 27.79
C LEU A 50 7.43 12.79 27.73
N GLU A 51 7.86 13.75 28.54
CA GLU A 51 9.26 14.22 28.69
C GLU A 51 10.24 13.09 29.07
N ARG A 52 9.78 12.01 29.71
CA ARG A 52 10.63 10.89 30.13
C ARG A 52 10.72 9.75 29.12
N PHE A 53 9.63 9.46 28.42
CA PHE A 53 9.47 8.22 27.66
C PHE A 53 9.33 8.41 26.14
N LEU A 54 9.12 9.65 25.67
CA LEU A 54 9.19 9.99 24.26
C LEU A 54 10.53 10.70 23.97
N PRO A 55 11.19 10.42 22.84
CA PRO A 55 12.26 11.26 22.31
C PRO A 55 11.80 12.70 22.07
N GLU A 56 12.72 13.66 22.11
CA GLU A 56 12.43 15.07 21.79
C GLU A 56 11.97 15.25 20.33
N ASP A 57 12.44 14.39 19.43
CA ASP A 57 12.08 14.33 18.01
C ASP A 57 10.95 13.34 17.70
N TYR A 58 10.17 12.89 18.69
CA TYR A 58 9.12 11.88 18.52
C TYR A 58 8.12 12.18 17.39
N GLU A 59 7.70 13.44 17.24
CA GLU A 59 6.81 13.86 16.14
C GLU A 59 7.49 13.74 14.77
N GLN A 60 8.80 14.02 14.69
CA GLN A 60 9.60 13.83 13.47
C GLN A 60 9.80 12.35 13.15
N ILE A 61 9.96 11.50 14.18
CA ILE A 61 10.01 10.04 14.03
C ILE A 61 8.68 9.53 13.49
N LEU A 62 7.54 9.92 14.07
CA LEU A 62 6.21 9.55 13.57
C LEU A 62 6.01 10.01 12.11
N TYR A 63 6.38 11.25 11.81
CA TYR A 63 6.33 11.77 10.45
C TYR A 63 7.15 10.93 9.47
N LYS A 64 8.42 10.64 9.78
CA LYS A 64 9.29 9.75 8.99
C LYS A 64 8.65 8.38 8.78
N MET A 65 8.20 7.72 9.86
CA MET A 65 7.53 6.42 9.80
C MET A 65 6.28 6.43 8.89
N TYR A 66 5.55 7.54 8.84
CA TYR A 66 4.40 7.72 7.95
C TYR A 66 4.81 7.97 6.49
N ILE A 67 5.76 8.88 6.24
CA ILE A 67 6.15 9.24 4.85
C ILE A 67 6.97 8.14 4.15
N GLU A 68 7.72 7.34 4.92
CA GLU A 68 8.51 6.19 4.47
C GLU A 68 7.72 4.87 4.56
N CYS A 69 6.42 4.92 4.87
CA CYS A 69 5.58 3.73 5.02
C CYS A 69 5.39 3.02 3.66
N VAL A 70 6.12 1.93 3.45
CA VAL A 70 6.06 1.08 2.26
C VAL A 70 5.69 -0.37 2.60
N GLN A 71 5.03 -1.06 1.67
CA GLN A 71 4.65 -2.47 1.81
C GLN A 71 5.88 -3.38 1.91
N GLY A 72 6.90 -3.15 1.08
CA GLY A 72 8.10 -3.97 1.02
C GLY A 72 7.76 -5.44 0.72
N LYS A 73 8.23 -6.36 1.56
CA LYS A 73 7.93 -7.81 1.43
C LYS A 73 6.60 -8.24 2.05
N ARG A 74 5.92 -7.35 2.78
CA ARG A 74 4.74 -7.66 3.61
C ARG A 74 3.47 -7.89 2.79
N LEU A 75 2.44 -8.43 3.45
CA LEU A 75 1.09 -8.51 2.91
C LEU A 75 0.47 -7.12 2.76
N VAL A 76 -0.47 -6.95 1.83
CA VAL A 76 -1.25 -5.70 1.71
C VAL A 76 -1.98 -5.38 3.03
N THR A 77 -2.49 -6.39 3.73
CA THR A 77 -3.20 -6.23 5.02
C THR A 77 -2.31 -5.65 6.12
N GLU A 78 -1.10 -6.19 6.28
CA GLU A 78 -0.10 -5.70 7.25
C GLU A 78 0.32 -4.26 6.95
N TYR A 79 0.54 -3.96 5.67
CA TYR A 79 0.85 -2.62 5.20
C TYR A 79 -0.29 -1.63 5.47
N THR A 80 -1.54 -2.01 5.17
CA THR A 80 -2.72 -1.16 5.42
C THR A 80 -2.87 -0.84 6.90
N ALA A 81 -2.69 -1.83 7.77
CA ALA A 81 -2.81 -1.66 9.22
C ALA A 81 -1.76 -0.67 9.78
N GLU A 82 -0.50 -0.76 9.34
CA GLU A 82 0.53 0.21 9.73
C GLU A 82 0.30 1.60 9.13
N PHE A 83 -0.04 1.68 7.84
CA PHE A 83 -0.30 2.95 7.18
C PHE A 83 -1.40 3.73 7.89
N LEU A 84 -2.53 3.08 8.21
CA LEU A 84 -3.63 3.71 8.95
C LEU A 84 -3.17 4.17 10.35
N ARG A 85 -2.51 3.28 11.12
CA ARG A 85 -1.96 3.59 12.45
C ARG A 85 -1.05 4.83 12.44
N PHE A 86 -0.17 4.97 11.44
CA PHE A 86 0.68 6.15 11.32
C PHE A 86 -0.10 7.39 10.84
N SER A 87 -1.05 7.23 9.93
CA SER A 87 -1.90 8.32 9.43
C SER A 87 -2.85 8.91 10.48
N GLU A 88 -3.20 8.12 11.51
CA GLU A 88 -4.02 8.54 12.65
C GLU A 88 -3.17 9.19 13.75
N HIS A 89 -1.91 8.78 13.91
CA HIS A 89 -0.98 9.39 14.88
C HIS A 89 -0.33 10.68 14.39
N THR A 90 -0.27 10.90 13.08
CA THR A 90 0.39 12.09 12.49
C THR A 90 -0.70 13.07 12.05
N GLU A 91 -0.98 14.09 12.87
CA GLU A 91 -2.04 15.09 12.67
C GLU A 91 -1.74 16.10 11.52
N LEU A 92 -1.37 15.61 10.34
CA LEU A 92 -0.90 16.42 9.21
C LEU A 92 -1.99 17.19 8.44
N GLY A 93 -3.27 17.02 8.80
CA GLY A 93 -4.38 17.64 8.07
C GLY A 93 -4.52 17.21 6.61
N GLU A 94 -3.91 16.10 6.19
CA GLU A 94 -3.93 15.63 4.80
C GLU A 94 -5.36 15.37 4.30
N SER A 95 -5.66 15.89 3.11
CA SER A 95 -6.88 15.55 2.38
C SER A 95 -6.92 14.07 2.00
N GLN A 96 -8.13 13.55 1.78
CA GLN A 96 -8.34 12.15 1.45
C GLN A 96 -7.54 11.71 0.19
N ASN A 97 -7.46 12.57 -0.82
CA ASN A 97 -6.71 12.31 -2.06
C ASN A 97 -5.19 12.23 -1.81
N GLN A 98 -4.63 13.06 -0.91
CA GLN A 98 -3.22 12.98 -0.52
C GLN A 98 -2.92 11.66 0.21
N LYS A 99 -3.81 11.24 1.12
CA LYS A 99 -3.69 9.94 1.82
C LYS A 99 -3.73 8.76 0.84
N VAL A 100 -4.62 8.81 -0.16
CA VAL A 100 -4.68 7.78 -1.22
C VAL A 100 -3.41 7.77 -2.06
N ALA A 101 -2.96 8.92 -2.56
CA ALA A 101 -1.75 8.99 -3.38
C ALA A 101 -0.51 8.45 -2.62
N ARG A 102 -0.40 8.75 -1.31
CA ARG A 102 0.66 8.23 -0.44
C ARG A 102 0.54 6.71 -0.24
N TYR A 103 -0.66 6.21 0.02
CA TYR A 103 -0.92 4.78 0.16
C TYR A 103 -0.57 4.00 -1.11
N ILE A 104 -1.00 4.49 -2.29
CA ILE A 104 -0.68 3.85 -3.58
C ILE A 104 0.84 3.83 -3.80
N ARG A 105 1.52 4.98 -3.60
CA ARG A 105 2.99 5.08 -3.71
C ARG A 105 3.75 4.09 -2.81
N GLY A 106 3.19 3.71 -1.67
CA GLY A 106 3.83 2.77 -0.74
C GLY A 106 3.64 1.29 -1.09
N LEU A 107 2.72 0.92 -1.99
CA LEU A 107 2.51 -0.48 -2.38
C LEU A 107 3.66 -1.06 -3.21
N LYS A 108 3.71 -2.38 -3.39
CA LYS A 108 4.61 -3.04 -4.36
C LYS A 108 4.34 -2.54 -5.78
N GLY A 109 5.39 -2.35 -6.58
CA GLY A 109 5.28 -1.81 -7.95
C GLY A 109 4.28 -2.55 -8.86
N SER A 110 4.22 -3.88 -8.77
CA SER A 110 3.25 -4.71 -9.51
C SER A 110 1.78 -4.47 -9.14
N LEU A 111 1.53 -3.94 -7.94
CA LEU A 111 0.20 -3.50 -7.49
C LEU A 111 -0.05 -2.04 -7.87
N GLN A 112 0.97 -1.17 -7.80
CA GLN A 112 0.87 0.23 -8.25
C GLN A 112 0.46 0.33 -9.72
N GLU A 113 1.07 -0.47 -10.59
CA GLU A 113 0.75 -0.52 -12.03
C GLU A 113 -0.71 -0.96 -12.29
N LYS A 114 -1.24 -1.90 -11.50
CA LYS A 114 -2.66 -2.32 -11.60
C LYS A 114 -3.63 -1.25 -11.09
N MET A 115 -3.15 -0.34 -10.25
CA MET A 115 -3.94 0.74 -9.65
C MET A 115 -3.87 2.05 -10.43
N SER A 116 -2.82 2.31 -11.21
CA SER A 116 -2.75 3.49 -12.09
C SER A 116 -3.83 3.47 -13.19
N LEU A 117 -4.37 2.29 -13.50
CA LEU A 117 -5.49 2.08 -14.42
C LEU A 117 -6.87 2.43 -13.81
N GLN A 118 -6.96 2.77 -12.52
CA GLN A 118 -8.22 3.00 -11.81
C GLN A 118 -8.21 4.33 -11.05
N THR A 119 -9.32 5.06 -11.11
CA THR A 119 -9.53 6.25 -10.28
C THR A 119 -10.01 5.83 -8.90
N VAL A 120 -9.18 6.09 -7.88
CA VAL A 120 -9.40 5.65 -6.50
C VAL A 120 -9.50 6.87 -5.59
N TRP A 121 -10.56 6.93 -4.77
CA TRP A 121 -10.89 8.09 -3.94
C TRP A 121 -10.71 7.84 -2.44
N THR A 122 -10.63 6.59 -2.00
CA THR A 122 -10.45 6.27 -0.57
C THR A 122 -9.36 5.24 -0.32
N VAL A 123 -8.72 5.29 0.86
CA VAL A 123 -7.70 4.30 1.26
C VAL A 123 -8.32 2.90 1.41
N ALA A 124 -9.61 2.82 1.77
CA ALA A 124 -10.35 1.56 1.85
C ALA A 124 -10.62 0.94 0.47
N GLU A 125 -10.92 1.75 -0.54
CA GLU A 125 -11.01 1.31 -1.93
C GLU A 125 -9.65 0.85 -2.45
N ALA A 126 -8.61 1.66 -2.20
CA ALA A 126 -7.22 1.37 -2.55
C ALA A 126 -6.74 0.03 -1.96
N SER A 127 -7.01 -0.24 -0.69
CA SER A 127 -6.60 -1.48 -0.02
C SER A 127 -7.38 -2.70 -0.52
N ASN A 128 -8.68 -2.57 -0.80
CA ASN A 128 -9.49 -3.65 -1.39
C ASN A 128 -9.02 -4.03 -2.81
N LEU A 129 -8.66 -3.04 -3.64
CA LEU A 129 -8.10 -3.29 -4.97
C LEU A 129 -6.71 -3.94 -4.89
N ALA A 130 -5.83 -3.42 -4.04
CA ALA A 130 -4.52 -4.00 -3.80
C ALA A 130 -4.59 -5.45 -3.28
N LEU A 131 -5.55 -5.75 -2.39
CA LEU A 131 -5.77 -7.11 -1.86
C LEU A 131 -6.19 -8.10 -2.96
N LYS A 132 -7.13 -7.70 -3.83
CA LYS A 132 -7.55 -8.50 -5.00
C LYS A 132 -6.36 -8.73 -5.95
N ALA A 133 -5.57 -7.70 -6.21
CA ALA A 133 -4.39 -7.79 -7.06
C ALA A 133 -3.28 -8.69 -6.47
N GLU A 134 -3.03 -8.64 -5.16
CA GLU A 134 -2.08 -9.53 -4.48
C GLU A 134 -2.55 -11.00 -4.49
N LEU A 135 -3.86 -11.24 -4.36
CA LEU A 135 -4.43 -12.58 -4.50
C LEU A 135 -4.26 -13.13 -5.93
N MET A 136 -4.41 -12.29 -6.96
CA MET A 136 -4.17 -12.68 -8.36
C MET A 136 -2.70 -12.99 -8.66
N GLU A 137 -1.74 -12.35 -7.96
CA GLU A 137 -0.31 -12.66 -8.08
C GLU A 137 0.07 -13.96 -7.37
N LYS A 138 -0.55 -14.25 -6.22
CA LYS A 138 -0.31 -15.48 -5.45
C LYS A 138 -1.02 -16.71 -6.03
N SER A 139 -2.07 -16.50 -6.82
CA SER A 139 -2.78 -17.58 -7.50
C SER A 139 -1.88 -18.17 -8.59
N PRO A 140 -1.55 -19.48 -8.55
CA PRO A 140 -0.75 -20.13 -9.59
C PRO A 140 -1.61 -20.37 -10.84
N ARG A 141 -2.00 -19.28 -11.52
CA ARG A 141 -2.62 -19.36 -12.84
C ARG A 141 -1.55 -19.43 -13.91
N ASN A 142 -1.16 -20.66 -14.17
CA ASN A 142 -0.91 -21.22 -15.49
C ASN A 142 -1.44 -20.35 -16.65
N PHE A 143 -0.64 -19.37 -17.09
CA PHE A 143 -0.76 -18.83 -18.45
C PHE A 143 0.03 -19.68 -19.46
N SER A 144 0.26 -20.95 -19.12
CA SER A 144 0.80 -21.99 -19.99
C SER A 144 -0.32 -22.71 -20.76
N SER A 145 -1.22 -21.97 -21.40
CA SER A 145 -2.27 -22.58 -22.24
C SER A 145 -2.66 -21.80 -23.50
N PHE A 146 -1.71 -21.01 -24.04
CA PHE A 146 -1.70 -20.64 -25.47
C PHE A 146 -0.35 -20.93 -26.13
N ARG A 147 0.39 -21.93 -25.63
CA ARG A 147 1.50 -22.52 -26.40
C ARG A 147 0.93 -23.48 -27.44
N ASN A 148 0.27 -22.92 -28.45
CA ASN A 148 -0.18 -23.64 -29.64
C ASN A 148 1.04 -24.14 -30.41
N ASN A 149 1.54 -25.32 -30.04
CA ASN A 149 2.53 -26.06 -30.81
C ASN A 149 1.87 -26.94 -31.90
N GLY A 150 0.64 -26.61 -32.28
CA GLY A 150 -0.04 -27.17 -33.44
C GLY A 150 0.29 -26.35 -34.67
N LYS A 151 0.62 -27.02 -35.78
CA LYS A 151 0.77 -26.39 -37.10
C LYS A 151 -0.49 -25.57 -37.40
N GLY A 152 -0.32 -24.28 -37.70
CA GLY A 152 -1.46 -23.39 -37.93
C GLY A 152 -2.35 -23.89 -39.07
N HIS A 153 -3.64 -24.04 -38.80
CA HIS A 153 -4.61 -24.31 -39.86
C HIS A 153 -4.70 -23.10 -40.78
N ARG A 154 -4.45 -23.30 -42.07
CA ARG A 154 -4.76 -22.29 -43.09
C ARG A 154 -6.28 -22.13 -43.17
N SER A 155 -6.76 -20.89 -43.28
CA SER A 155 -8.17 -20.50 -43.14
C SER A 155 -9.11 -21.17 -44.17
N ASN A 156 -8.57 -21.66 -45.27
CA ASN A 156 -9.24 -22.42 -46.31
C ASN A 156 -9.53 -23.89 -45.94
N VAL A 157 -9.16 -24.37 -44.75
CA VAL A 157 -9.43 -25.75 -44.27
C VAL A 157 -10.28 -25.79 -42.99
N CYS A 158 -10.94 -24.69 -42.63
CA CYS A 158 -11.82 -24.63 -41.45
C CYS A 158 -13.20 -25.26 -41.74
N PRO A 159 -13.63 -26.35 -41.06
CA PRO A 159 -14.89 -27.04 -41.36
C PRO A 159 -16.17 -26.21 -41.13
N SER A 160 -16.05 -25.09 -40.41
CA SER A 160 -17.17 -24.17 -40.13
C SER A 160 -17.33 -23.04 -41.17
N ARG A 161 -16.59 -23.07 -42.29
CA ARG A 161 -16.68 -22.03 -43.33
C ARG A 161 -17.98 -22.15 -44.13
N ARG A 162 -19.03 -21.45 -43.71
CA ARG A 162 -20.17 -21.15 -44.58
C ARG A 162 -19.70 -20.25 -45.73
N VAL A 163 -19.71 -20.79 -46.95
CA VAL A 163 -19.49 -20.02 -48.17
C VAL A 163 -20.83 -19.40 -48.58
N ALA A 164 -20.92 -18.07 -48.55
CA ALA A 164 -22.01 -17.38 -49.23
C ALA A 164 -21.65 -17.31 -50.72
N ALA A 165 -22.47 -17.92 -51.58
CA ALA A 165 -22.30 -17.83 -53.02
C ALA A 165 -22.81 -16.46 -53.50
N VAL A 166 -21.89 -15.60 -53.93
CA VAL A 166 -22.20 -14.48 -54.82
C VAL A 166 -21.89 -14.96 -56.23
N VAL A 167 -22.91 -14.96 -57.08
CA VAL A 167 -22.77 -15.28 -58.51
C VAL A 167 -21.98 -14.14 -59.16
N GLY A 168 -20.96 -14.49 -59.94
CA GLY A 168 -19.99 -13.52 -60.44
C GLY A 168 -20.35 -12.90 -61.78
N GLU A 169 -19.55 -11.91 -62.16
CA GLU A 169 -19.38 -11.43 -63.54
C GLU A 169 -17.89 -11.36 -63.88
N ARG A 170 -17.65 -11.46 -65.19
CA ARG A 170 -16.40 -11.61 -65.97
C ARG A 170 -15.91 -10.27 -66.54
N ASP A 171 -14.78 -10.19 -67.25
CA ASP A 171 -13.70 -11.21 -67.44
C ASP A 171 -12.43 -10.82 -66.63
N ASP A 172 -11.41 -10.05 -67.04
CA ASP A 172 -10.91 -9.47 -68.32
C ASP A 172 -9.35 -9.42 -68.23
N ASP A 173 -8.61 -9.29 -69.34
CA ASP A 173 -7.13 -9.44 -69.43
C ASP A 173 -6.28 -8.21 -69.01
N ASP A 174 -5.02 -8.44 -68.62
CA ASP A 174 -3.84 -7.89 -69.36
C ASP A 174 -2.53 -8.59 -68.96
N ASP A 175 -1.62 -8.69 -69.94
CA ASP A 175 -0.38 -9.49 -69.93
C ASP A 175 0.86 -8.59 -69.81
N GLU A 176 1.89 -9.02 -69.05
CA GLU A 176 3.29 -8.68 -69.36
C GLU A 176 4.28 -9.49 -68.50
N THR A 177 4.96 -10.44 -69.15
CA THR A 177 6.19 -11.05 -68.63
C THR A 177 7.42 -10.36 -69.20
N GLU A 178 8.33 -9.90 -68.35
CA GLU A 178 9.77 -9.84 -68.69
C GLU A 178 10.61 -10.51 -67.60
N GLN A 179 11.38 -11.51 -68.04
CA GLN A 179 12.49 -12.10 -67.31
C GLN A 179 13.78 -11.41 -67.76
N LEU A 180 14.65 -11.06 -66.82
CA LEU A 180 16.09 -10.99 -67.07
C LEU A 180 16.82 -11.66 -65.90
N ASP A 181 17.72 -12.57 -66.27
CA ASP A 181 18.39 -13.52 -65.37
C ASP A 181 19.68 -12.95 -64.73
N GLU A 182 20.30 -13.77 -63.87
CA GLU A 182 21.76 -14.04 -63.74
C GLU A 182 22.78 -12.87 -63.90
N ASP A 183 23.85 -12.72 -63.11
CA ASP A 183 24.41 -13.51 -62.01
C ASP A 183 25.52 -12.68 -61.29
N GLU A 184 26.30 -13.35 -60.42
CA GLU A 184 27.69 -13.01 -60.06
C GLU A 184 27.97 -11.83 -59.10
N TYR A 185 28.45 -12.17 -57.89
CA TYR A 185 29.30 -11.29 -57.08
C TYR A 185 30.46 -12.12 -56.50
N ALA A 186 31.68 -11.77 -56.89
CA ALA A 186 32.94 -12.27 -56.35
C ALA A 186 33.65 -11.18 -55.55
#